data_AF-A0A7J6VZA8-F1
#
_entry.id   AF-A0A7J6VZA8-F1
#
_cell.length_a   1.000
_cell.length_b   1.000
_cell.length_c   1.000
_cell.angle_alpha   90.00
_cell.angle_beta   90.00
_cell.angle_gamma   90.00
#
_symmetry.space_group_name_H-M   'P 1'
#
loop_
_entity.id
_entity.type
_entity.pdbx_description
1 polymer ?
#
loop_
_entity_poly.entity_id
_entity_poly.type
_entity_poly.pdbx_seq_one_letter_code
_entity_poly.pdbx_strand_id
1 'polypeptide(L)'
;INAAVKSMTSSDAYTLLTVLVTMWKSRSGNGNVLPWICSILLYHSDYVTSQKSSAEMLDSLHELAESKRVAIQPLLQLAGRLQLINTQINKAGQRSTITSSLNDQFDESEDEDVDEVVYGEDEDESLSDSDDNN
;
A
#
# COMPACT_ATOMS: atom_id res chain seq x y z
N ILE A 1 -0.54 -10.55 23.82
CA ILE A 1 -1.03 -11.61 22.89
C ILE A 1 -0.47 -12.97 23.32
N ASN A 2 0.83 -13.24 23.18
CA ASN A 2 1.41 -14.57 23.48
C ASN A 2 1.09 -15.13 24.88
N ALA A 3 1.25 -14.33 25.95
CA ALA A 3 0.94 -14.78 27.31
C ALA A 3 -0.55 -15.11 27.49
N ALA A 4 -1.44 -14.31 26.88
CA ALA A 4 -2.88 -14.56 26.91
C ALA A 4 -3.22 -15.85 26.16
N VAL A 5 -2.73 -16.03 24.94
CA VAL A 5 -2.95 -17.25 24.13
C VAL A 5 -2.46 -18.50 24.88
N LYS A 6 -1.25 -18.48 25.44
CA LYS A 6 -0.71 -19.61 26.23
C LYS A 6 -1.57 -19.97 27.45
N SER A 7 -2.26 -19.00 28.04
CA SER A 7 -3.14 -19.24 29.20
C SER A 7 -4.52 -19.78 28.83
N MET A 8 -4.88 -19.78 27.54
CA MET A 8 -6.17 -20.31 27.07
C MET A 8 -6.16 -21.83 27.02
N THR A 9 -7.34 -22.43 27.18
CA THR A 9 -7.51 -23.84 26.82
C THR A 9 -7.39 -23.99 25.31
N SER A 10 -6.93 -25.14 24.82
CA SER A 10 -6.82 -25.36 23.37
C SER A 10 -8.15 -25.28 22.65
N SER A 11 -9.26 -25.64 23.33
CA SER A 11 -10.62 -25.49 22.82
C SER A 11 -10.98 -24.01 22.62
N ASP A 12 -10.74 -23.16 23.63
CA ASP A 12 -11.05 -21.73 23.54
C ASP A 12 -10.17 -21.03 22.49
N ALA A 13 -8.89 -21.41 22.42
CA ALA A 13 -7.96 -20.92 21.42
C ALA A 13 -8.41 -21.29 20.00
N TYR A 14 -8.90 -22.51 19.78
CA TYR A 14 -9.44 -22.93 18.48
C TYR A 14 -10.72 -22.18 18.12
N THR A 15 -11.66 -22.01 19.06
CA THR A 15 -12.87 -21.20 18.86
C THR A 15 -12.49 -19.77 18.46
N LEU A 16 -11.55 -19.16 19.19
CA LEU A 16 -11.04 -17.82 18.85
C LEU A 16 -10.39 -17.79 17.47
N LEU A 17 -9.60 -18.79 17.10
CA LEU A 17 -8.99 -18.90 15.77
C LEU A 17 -10.05 -18.83 14.67
N THR A 18 -11.15 -19.58 14.79
CA THR A 18 -12.21 -19.57 13.77
C THR A 18 -12.85 -18.19 13.59
N VAL A 19 -13.07 -17.46 14.69
CA VAL A 19 -13.60 -16.09 14.68
C VAL A 19 -12.59 -15.13 14.03
N LEU A 20 -11.31 -15.23 14.41
CA LEU A 20 -10.26 -14.37 13.84
C LEU A 20 -10.07 -14.60 12.34
N VAL A 21 -10.13 -15.85 11.88
CA VAL A 21 -10.04 -16.20 10.45
C VAL A 21 -11.24 -15.64 9.69
N THR A 22 -12.45 -15.73 10.24
CA THR A 22 -13.64 -15.11 9.61
C THR A 22 -13.53 -13.59 9.58
N MET A 23 -13.03 -12.96 10.64
CA MET A 23 -12.76 -11.52 10.67
C MET A 23 -11.71 -11.12 9.62
N TRP A 24 -10.62 -11.89 9.47
CA TRP A 24 -9.56 -11.57 8.51
C TRP A 24 -9.97 -11.76 7.04
N LYS A 25 -10.85 -12.74 6.79
CA LYS A 25 -11.51 -12.95 5.49
C LYS A 25 -12.39 -11.77 5.09
N SER A 26 -13.03 -11.09 6.06
CA SER A 26 -13.90 -9.95 5.77
C SER A 26 -13.12 -8.75 5.21
N ARG A 27 -13.73 -8.01 4.26
CA ARG A 27 -13.12 -6.82 3.63
C ARG A 27 -12.85 -5.68 4.62
N SER A 28 -13.57 -5.65 5.74
CA SER A 28 -13.41 -4.70 6.84
C SER A 28 -12.45 -5.19 7.93
N GLY A 29 -11.81 -6.36 7.74
CA GLY A 29 -10.96 -6.97 8.75
C GLY A 29 -9.74 -6.10 9.06
N ASN A 30 -9.65 -5.60 10.28
CA ASN A 30 -8.48 -4.88 10.78
C ASN A 30 -7.25 -5.81 10.71
N GLY A 31 -6.13 -5.35 10.14
CA GLY A 31 -4.87 -6.11 10.07
C GLY A 31 -4.33 -6.58 11.44
N ASN A 32 -4.88 -6.04 12.53
CA ASN A 32 -4.55 -6.35 13.91
C ASN A 32 -4.91 -7.78 14.36
N VAL A 33 -5.63 -8.57 13.56
CA VAL A 33 -5.98 -9.97 13.88
C VAL A 33 -4.87 -10.95 13.56
N LEU A 34 -3.98 -10.64 12.61
CA LEU A 34 -2.95 -11.56 12.14
C LEU A 34 -1.98 -12.00 13.25
N PRO A 35 -1.49 -11.10 14.14
CA PRO A 35 -0.66 -11.53 15.27
C PRO A 35 -1.33 -12.55 16.19
N TRP A 36 -2.65 -12.46 16.38
CA TRP A 36 -3.40 -13.43 17.19
C TRP A 36 -3.50 -14.78 16.50
N ILE A 37 -3.81 -14.79 15.20
CA ILE A 37 -3.85 -16.01 14.38
C ILE A 37 -2.50 -16.74 14.47
N CYS A 38 -1.40 -16.04 14.23
CA CYS A 38 -0.05 -16.61 14.30
C CYS A 38 0.27 -17.14 15.70
N SER A 39 -0.06 -16.41 16.77
CA SER A 39 0.18 -16.88 18.15
C SER A 39 -0.60 -18.16 18.46
N ILE A 40 -1.85 -18.28 18.02
CA ILE A 40 -2.66 -19.48 18.27
C ILE A 40 -2.11 -20.68 17.51
N LEU A 41 -1.79 -20.51 16.22
CA LEU A 41 -1.18 -21.57 15.41
C LEU A 41 0.17 -22.02 16.00
N LEU A 42 0.93 -21.11 16.60
CA LEU A 42 2.21 -21.42 17.22
C LEU A 42 2.09 -22.23 18.53
N TYR A 43 1.13 -21.89 19.39
CA TYR A 43 1.03 -22.50 20.73
C TYR A 43 0.03 -23.65 20.83
N HIS A 44 -0.91 -23.77 19.89
CA HIS A 44 -1.95 -24.80 19.88
C HIS A 44 -1.99 -25.60 18.57
N SER A 45 -0.89 -25.67 17.81
CA SER A 45 -0.78 -26.37 16.51
C SER A 45 -1.33 -27.79 16.54
N ASP A 46 -0.98 -28.55 17.57
CA ASP A 46 -1.33 -29.97 17.67
C ASP A 46 -2.83 -30.14 17.85
N TYR A 47 -3.44 -29.27 18.66
CA TYR A 47 -4.87 -29.27 18.85
C TYR A 47 -5.59 -28.78 17.60
N VAL A 48 -5.11 -27.70 16.95
CA VAL A 48 -5.69 -27.18 15.72
C VAL A 48 -5.70 -28.27 14.64
N THR A 49 -4.57 -28.94 14.40
CA THR A 49 -4.45 -29.98 13.36
C THR A 49 -5.25 -31.24 13.68
N SER A 50 -5.55 -31.52 14.96
CA SER A 50 -6.42 -32.62 15.35
C SER A 50 -7.90 -32.39 15.01
N GLN A 51 -8.32 -31.14 14.72
CA GLN A 51 -9.72 -30.83 14.43
C GLN A 51 -10.10 -31.25 13.01
N LYS A 52 -11.27 -31.89 12.87
CA LYS A 52 -11.76 -32.46 11.60
C LYS A 52 -11.89 -31.42 10.46
N SER A 53 -12.25 -30.18 10.79
CA SER A 53 -12.43 -29.09 9.82
C SER A 53 -11.21 -28.17 9.67
N SER A 54 -10.09 -28.49 10.32
CA SER A 54 -8.92 -27.61 10.34
C SER A 54 -8.22 -27.50 8.99
N ALA A 55 -8.13 -28.61 8.23
CA ALA A 55 -7.44 -28.64 6.95
C ALA A 55 -7.99 -27.60 5.96
N GLU A 56 -9.31 -27.63 5.69
CA GLU A 56 -9.97 -26.68 4.79
C GLU A 56 -9.85 -25.22 5.27
N MET A 57 -9.93 -25.00 6.58
CA MET A 57 -9.75 -23.68 7.17
C MET A 57 -8.31 -23.17 6.96
N LEU A 58 -7.30 -24.02 7.17
CA LEU A 58 -5.89 -23.68 7.02
C LEU A 58 -5.52 -23.46 5.56
N ASP A 59 -6.03 -24.28 4.63
CA ASP A 59 -5.85 -24.07 3.20
C ASP A 59 -6.47 -22.74 2.76
N SER A 60 -7.71 -22.46 3.18
CA SER A 60 -8.34 -21.17 2.94
C SER A 60 -7.55 -19.98 3.51
N LEU A 61 -6.91 -20.19 4.67
CA LEU A 61 -6.13 -19.17 5.34
C LEU A 61 -4.82 -18.89 4.59
N HIS A 62 -4.18 -19.94 4.08
CA HIS A 62 -2.99 -19.86 3.23
C HIS A 62 -3.30 -19.09 1.94
N GLU A 63 -4.36 -19.48 1.22
CA GLU A 63 -4.76 -18.80 -0.03
C GLU A 63 -5.09 -17.32 0.20
N LEU A 64 -5.77 -17.00 1.32
CA LEU A 64 -6.04 -15.62 1.70
C LEU A 64 -4.74 -14.84 1.98
N ALA A 65 -3.78 -15.46 2.68
CA ALA A 65 -2.49 -14.84 2.99
C ALA A 65 -1.70 -14.54 1.71
N GLU A 66 -1.66 -15.50 0.78
CA GLU A 66 -0.99 -15.35 -0.51
C GLU A 66 -1.64 -14.26 -1.37
N SER A 67 -2.97 -14.26 -1.46
CA SER A 67 -3.72 -13.21 -2.18
C SER A 67 -3.41 -11.81 -1.63
N LYS A 68 -3.43 -11.64 -0.29
CA LYS A 68 -3.08 -10.37 0.35
C LYS A 68 -1.61 -10.01 0.13
N ARG A 69 -0.69 -10.98 0.21
CA ARG A 69 0.75 -10.78 0.00
C ARG A 69 1.04 -10.23 -1.40
N VAL A 70 0.45 -10.83 -2.44
CA VAL A 70 0.62 -10.39 -3.83
C VAL A 70 0.07 -8.97 -4.04
N ALA A 71 -0.99 -8.59 -3.34
CA ALA A 71 -1.59 -7.26 -3.44
C ALA A 71 -0.76 -6.13 -2.78
N ILE A 72 0.16 -6.45 -1.85
CA ILE A 72 0.93 -5.43 -1.10
C ILE A 72 1.71 -4.51 -2.04
N GLN A 73 2.46 -5.08 -2.99
CA GLN A 73 3.36 -4.30 -3.83
C GLN A 73 2.62 -3.30 -4.74
N PRO A 74 1.58 -3.70 -5.50
CA PRO A 74 0.75 -2.75 -6.26
C PRO A 74 0.10 -1.67 -5.39
N LEU A 75 -0.39 -2.02 -4.18
CA LEU A 75 -1.00 -1.05 -3.27
C LEU A 75 0.00 -0.03 -2.74
N LEU A 76 1.23 -0.45 -2.42
CA LEU A 76 2.31 0.46 -2.01
C LEU A 76 2.69 1.42 -3.13
N GLN A 77 2.80 0.94 -4.36
CA GLN A 77 3.07 1.79 -5.52
C GLN A 77 1.96 2.82 -5.73
N LEU A 78 0.70 2.41 -5.63
CA LEU A 78 -0.45 3.31 -5.72
C LEU A 78 -0.44 4.35 -4.60
N ALA A 79 -0.17 3.94 -3.36
CA ALA A 79 -0.07 4.84 -2.22
C ALA A 79 1.01 5.91 -2.43
N GLY A 80 2.19 5.53 -2.93
CA GLY A 80 3.25 6.47 -3.26
C GLY A 80 2.84 7.49 -4.35
N ARG A 81 2.16 7.04 -5.41
CA ARG A 81 1.65 7.95 -6.46
C ARG A 81 0.59 8.90 -5.92
N LEU A 82 -0.32 8.42 -5.07
CA LEU A 82 -1.33 9.25 -4.42
C LEU A 82 -0.68 10.30 -3.50
N GLN A 83 0.39 9.93 -2.79
CA GLN A 83 1.15 10.89 -1.98
C GLN A 83 1.74 12.01 -2.85
N LEU A 84 2.31 11.69 -4.02
CA LEU A 84 2.84 12.70 -4.96
C LEU A 84 1.74 13.61 -5.51
N ILE A 85 0.56 13.06 -5.83
CA ILE A 85 -0.58 13.88 -6.27
C ILE A 85 -1.04 14.81 -5.15
N ASN A 86 -1.14 14.29 -3.92
CA ASN A 86 -1.55 15.08 -2.77
C ASN A 86 -0.56 16.21 -2.44
N THR A 87 0.76 15.98 -2.59
CA THR A 87 1.77 17.04 -2.39
C THR A 87 1.66 18.13 -3.46
N GLN A 88 1.38 17.77 -4.73
CA GLN A 88 1.15 18.76 -5.78
C GLN A 88 -0.10 19.59 -5.54
N ILE A 89 -1.22 18.97 -5.14
CA ILE A 89 -2.45 19.68 -4.76
C ILE A 89 -2.18 20.68 -3.64
N ASN A 90 -1.49 20.25 -2.58
CA ASN A 90 -1.16 21.11 -1.46
C ASN A 90 -0.25 22.29 -1.89
N LYS A 91 0.75 22.05 -2.74
CA LYS A 91 1.63 23.12 -3.26
C LYS A 91 0.87 24.12 -4.14
N ALA A 92 -0.03 23.66 -5.00
CA ALA A 92 -0.86 24.54 -5.84
C ALA A 92 -1.79 25.42 -5.00
N GLY A 93 -2.41 24.86 -3.95
CA GLY A 93 -3.23 25.62 -3.01
C GLY A 93 -2.43 26.72 -2.29
N GLN A 94 -1.21 26.41 -1.83
CA GLN A 94 -0.33 27.41 -1.22
C GLN A 94 0.12 28.50 -2.21
N ARG A 95 0.43 28.14 -3.46
CA ARG A 95 0.78 29.12 -4.49
C ARG A 95 -0.39 30.05 -4.79
N SER A 96 -1.63 29.53 -4.85
CA SER A 96 -2.83 30.35 -5.05
C SER A 96 -3.07 31.35 -3.92
N THR A 97 -2.85 30.94 -2.65
CA THR A 97 -2.92 31.85 -1.49
C THR A 97 -1.85 32.93 -1.55
N ILE A 98 -0.62 32.58 -1.92
CA ILE A 98 0.48 33.54 -2.08
C ILE A 98 0.19 34.52 -3.22
N THR A 99 -0.26 34.05 -4.39
CA THR A 99 -0.60 34.95 -5.51
C THR A 99 -1.79 35.85 -5.19
N SER A 100 -2.77 35.37 -4.42
CA SER A 100 -3.91 36.20 -4.00
C SER A 100 -3.52 37.22 -2.92
N SER A 101 -2.52 36.92 -2.09
CA SER A 101 -1.98 37.86 -1.09
C SER A 101 -1.00 38.86 -1.70
N LEU A 102 -0.29 38.49 -2.77
CA LEU A 102 0.62 39.38 -3.49
C LEU A 102 -0.15 40.34 -4.41
N ASN A 103 -1.29 39.92 -4.98
CA ASN A 103 -2.14 40.80 -5.78
C ASN A 103 -2.83 41.91 -4.98
N ASP A 104 -2.79 41.86 -3.64
CA ASP A 104 -3.28 42.93 -2.75
C ASP A 104 -2.15 43.90 -2.33
N GLN A 105 -0.93 43.72 -2.87
CA GLN A 105 0.26 44.45 -2.42
C GLN A 105 1.23 44.86 -3.54
N PHE A 106 0.79 44.83 -4.80
CA PHE A 106 1.57 45.42 -5.91
C PHE A 106 1.06 46.81 -6.26
N ASP A 107 1.41 47.75 -5.40
CA ASP A 107 1.76 49.11 -5.81
C ASP A 107 3.28 49.10 -6.08
N GLU A 108 3.63 49.41 -7.33
CA GLU A 108 4.95 49.70 -7.91
C GLU A 108 6.23 49.07 -7.31
N SER A 109 6.77 48.06 -8.00
CA SER A 109 8.20 48.02 -8.34
C SER A 109 8.49 46.88 -9.31
N GLU A 110 8.77 47.25 -10.57
CA GLU A 110 9.47 46.42 -11.55
C GLU A 110 10.83 46.02 -10.98
N ASP A 111 11.22 44.74 -11.08
CA ASP A 111 12.60 44.33 -11.36
C ASP A 111 12.65 42.83 -11.71
N GLU A 112 13.06 42.62 -12.96
CA GLU A 112 13.80 41.50 -13.58
C GLU A 112 14.08 40.24 -12.74
N ASP A 113 13.55 39.10 -13.20
CA ASP A 113 14.35 38.04 -13.84
C ASP A 113 13.47 36.80 -14.12
N VAL A 114 12.99 36.72 -15.36
CA VAL A 114 12.28 35.56 -15.90
C VAL A 114 13.32 34.68 -16.60
N ASP A 115 13.74 33.60 -15.96
CA ASP A 115 14.47 32.54 -16.66
C ASP A 115 13.44 31.64 -17.38
N GLU A 116 13.10 32.05 -18.59
CA GLU A 116 12.25 31.34 -19.54
C GLU A 116 13.02 30.13 -20.09
N VAL A 117 12.86 28.98 -19.45
CA VAL A 117 13.32 27.71 -20.01
C VAL A 117 12.46 27.33 -21.22
N VAL A 118 12.92 27.76 -22.40
CA VAL A 118 12.46 27.31 -23.72
C VAL A 118 12.73 25.82 -23.83
N TYR A 119 11.67 25.01 -23.91
CA TYR A 119 11.76 23.63 -24.33
C TYR A 119 12.11 23.62 -25.83
N GLY A 120 13.32 23.18 -26.16
CA GLY A 120 13.70 22.89 -27.54
C GLY A 120 12.91 21.69 -28.05
N GLU A 121 11.95 21.95 -28.93
CA GLU A 121 11.49 20.99 -29.92
C GLU A 121 12.53 20.92 -31.03
N ASP A 122 13.17 19.76 -31.20
CA ASP A 122 13.75 19.35 -32.47
C ASP A 122 13.29 17.90 -32.71
N GLU A 123 12.09 17.76 -33.28
CA GLU A 123 11.77 16.65 -34.16
C GLU A 123 12.50 16.92 -35.49
N ASP A 124 13.33 16.01 -35.98
CA ASP A 124 12.96 15.15 -37.11
C ASP A 124 14.16 14.37 -37.72
N GLU A 125 13.86 13.13 -38.07
CA GLU A 125 14.44 12.19 -39.02
C GLU A 125 15.86 12.36 -39.63
N SER A 126 16.68 11.31 -39.50
CA SER A 126 17.28 10.71 -40.70
C SER A 126 17.55 9.20 -40.53
N LEU A 127 16.83 8.42 -41.33
CA LEU A 127 17.13 7.04 -41.68
C LEU A 127 18.44 7.00 -42.48
N SER A 128 19.34 6.07 -42.14
CA SER A 128 20.31 5.55 -43.11
C SER A 128 20.52 4.05 -42.86
N ASP A 129 19.82 3.29 -43.69
CA ASP A 129 20.14 1.92 -44.05
C ASP A 129 21.50 1.87 -44.77
N SER A 130 22.32 0.87 -44.45
CA SER A 130 23.36 0.31 -45.33
C SER A 130 23.91 -0.98 -44.73
N ASP A 131 23.45 -2.09 -45.29
CA ASP A 131 24.18 -3.35 -45.49
C ASP A 131 25.69 -3.15 -45.70
N ASP A 132 26.55 -4.04 -45.19
CA ASP A 132 27.16 -5.12 -46.00
C ASP A 132 28.27 -5.90 -45.23
N ASN A 133 28.16 -7.23 -45.38
CA ASN A 133 29.09 -8.37 -45.24
C ASN A 133 30.49 -8.24 -44.60
N ASN A 134 30.78 -9.15 -43.64
CA ASN A 134 31.64 -10.35 -43.86
C ASN A 134 31.74 -11.23 -42.60
#